data_AF-A0A8H8CJN3-F1
#
_entry.id   AF-A0A8H8CJN3-F1
#
_cell.length_a   1.000
_cell.length_b   1.000
_cell.length_c   1.000
_cell.angle_alpha   90.00
_cell.angle_beta   90.00
_cell.angle_gamma   90.00
#
_symmetry.space_group_name_H-M   'P 1'
#
loop_
_entity.id
_entity.type
_entity.pdbx_description
1 polymer ?
#
loop_
_entity_poly.entity_id
_entity_poly.type
_entity_poly.pdbx_seq_one_letter_code
_entity_poly.pdbx_strand_id
1 'polypeptide(L)'
;MGEVVNVLVAFAVIVFLFRWATSSNDTPEQQTAINALGFRPKKVTQDMVTTISNMFPDIPADNIRYDLLRTGSVEQTTNKILERGYLDAPPAAYHTLYPQTQAAAPVSAPATTSTNTSNTNLGAGSASGSTSKKPAPSLIARYNLQDLVKETENGKGKAVASSGQDLEDPFKAGGKAVWEDTPEKREESLRQRKAQMVLAARQRFLSQQKEKEAAAAGKSS
;
A
#
# COMPACT_ATOMS: atom_id res chain seq x y z
N MET A 1 56.68 16.74 -22.68
CA MET A 1 56.06 16.62 -21.34
C MET A 1 54.59 17.05 -21.35
N GLY A 2 54.21 18.21 -21.91
CA GLY A 2 52.81 18.69 -21.87
C GLY A 2 51.79 17.83 -22.63
N GLU A 3 52.18 17.17 -23.72
CA GLU A 3 51.28 16.32 -24.51
C GLU A 3 50.82 15.07 -23.75
N VAL A 4 51.73 14.45 -22.99
CA VAL A 4 51.44 13.31 -22.11
C VAL A 4 50.46 13.69 -21.00
N VAL A 5 50.59 14.91 -20.46
CA VAL A 5 49.67 15.45 -19.45
C VAL A 5 48.26 15.63 -20.03
N ASN A 6 48.15 16.17 -21.25
CA ASN A 6 46.85 16.39 -21.89
C ASN A 6 46.12 15.07 -22.21
N VAL A 7 46.87 14.04 -22.65
CA VAL A 7 46.34 12.70 -22.88
C VAL A 7 45.85 12.05 -21.59
N LEU A 8 46.58 12.18 -20.48
CA LEU A 8 46.16 11.68 -19.18
C LEU A 8 44.89 12.38 -18.65
N VAL A 9 44.80 13.70 -18.83
CA VAL A 9 43.61 14.47 -18.43
C VAL A 9 42.40 14.07 -19.29
N ALA A 10 42.56 13.95 -20.61
CA ALA A 10 41.49 13.49 -21.49
C ALA A 10 41.00 12.08 -21.13
N PHE A 11 41.93 11.16 -20.83
CA PHE A 11 41.59 9.81 -20.40
C PHE A 11 40.84 9.80 -19.06
N ALA A 12 41.25 10.62 -18.09
CA ALA A 12 40.56 10.74 -16.81
C ALA A 12 39.14 11.30 -16.96
N VAL A 13 38.94 12.29 -17.84
CA VAL A 13 37.61 12.86 -18.12
C VAL A 13 36.71 11.82 -18.80
N ILE A 14 37.24 11.05 -19.76
CA ILE A 14 36.49 9.97 -20.42
C ILE A 14 36.11 8.89 -19.40
N VAL A 15 37.04 8.45 -18.54
CA VAL A 15 36.74 7.47 -17.49
C VAL A 15 35.72 8.01 -16.49
N PHE A 16 35.79 9.30 -16.14
CA PHE A 16 34.83 9.93 -15.24
C PHE A 16 33.44 10.03 -15.88
N LEU A 17 33.35 10.43 -17.15
CA LEU A 17 32.10 10.46 -17.91
C LEU A 17 31.53 9.06 -18.11
N PHE A 18 32.37 8.08 -18.41
CA PHE A 18 31.94 6.69 -18.51
C PHE A 18 31.44 6.23 -17.16
N ARG A 19 32.23 6.38 -16.09
CA ARG A 19 31.84 6.01 -14.72
C ARG A 19 30.54 6.69 -14.29
N TRP A 20 30.34 7.97 -14.61
CA TRP A 20 29.12 8.70 -14.33
C TRP A 20 27.94 8.19 -15.16
N ALA A 21 28.14 7.93 -16.46
CA ALA A 21 27.11 7.41 -17.35
C ALA A 21 26.71 5.95 -17.05
N THR A 22 27.63 5.12 -16.55
CA THR A 22 27.30 3.76 -16.04
C THR A 22 26.92 3.74 -14.57
N SER A 23 27.08 4.84 -13.81
CA SER A 23 26.65 4.90 -12.43
C SER A 23 25.12 4.95 -12.39
N SER A 24 24.51 3.77 -12.33
CA SER A 24 23.08 3.64 -12.08
C SER A 24 22.78 4.26 -10.71
N ASN A 25 21.72 5.06 -10.63
CA ASN A 25 21.23 5.65 -9.38
C ASN A 25 20.54 4.57 -8.53
N ASP A 26 21.31 3.58 -8.07
CA ASP A 26 20.82 2.61 -7.10
C ASP A 26 20.69 3.31 -5.75
N THR A 27 19.52 3.18 -5.13
CA THR A 27 19.32 3.70 -3.78
C THR A 27 20.19 2.89 -2.81
N PRO A 28 20.71 3.50 -1.74
CA PRO A 28 21.54 2.80 -0.76
C PRO A 28 20.82 1.60 -0.13
N GLU A 29 19.48 1.66 -0.02
CA GLU A 29 18.63 0.54 0.39
C GLU A 29 18.67 -0.62 -0.60
N GLN A 30 18.60 -0.34 -1.90
CA GLN A 30 18.64 -1.36 -2.94
C GLN A 30 20.01 -2.04 -2.99
N GLN A 31 21.08 -1.28 -2.76
CA GLN A 31 22.44 -1.80 -2.72
C GLN A 31 22.66 -2.72 -1.51
N THR A 32 22.10 -2.35 -0.35
CA THR A 32 22.10 -3.20 0.85
C THR A 32 21.32 -4.50 0.61
N ALA A 33 20.15 -4.40 -0.02
CA ALA A 33 19.32 -5.56 -0.33
C ALA A 33 19.97 -6.50 -1.37
N ILE A 34 20.66 -5.96 -2.38
CA ILE A 34 21.42 -6.76 -3.35
C ILE A 34 22.53 -7.55 -2.66
N ASN A 35 23.28 -6.91 -1.77
CA ASN A 35 24.37 -7.58 -1.04
C ASN A 35 23.86 -8.68 -0.10
N ALA A 36 22.70 -8.47 0.54
CA ALA A 36 22.12 -9.44 1.46
C ALA A 36 21.39 -10.60 0.76
N LEU A 37 20.69 -10.34 -0.35
CA LEU A 37 19.87 -11.34 -1.05
C LEU A 37 20.59 -12.02 -2.23
N GLY A 38 21.68 -11.43 -2.74
CA GLY A 38 22.44 -11.95 -3.88
C GLY A 38 21.77 -11.71 -5.24
N PHE A 39 20.66 -11.00 -5.29
CA PHE A 39 19.96 -10.61 -6.52
C PHE A 39 19.31 -9.25 -6.36
N ARG A 40 18.94 -8.62 -7.48
CA ARG A 40 18.26 -7.33 -7.46
C ARG A 40 16.77 -7.52 -7.14
N PRO A 41 16.30 -7.13 -5.93
CA PRO A 41 14.91 -7.33 -5.55
C PRO A 41 13.98 -6.53 -6.47
N LYS A 42 12.92 -7.20 -6.94
CA LYS A 42 11.83 -6.60 -7.70
C LYS A 42 10.85 -5.91 -6.75
N LYS A 43 10.02 -5.00 -7.29
CA LYS A 43 8.98 -4.33 -6.50
C LYS A 43 7.87 -5.32 -6.18
N VAL A 44 7.68 -5.62 -4.90
CA VAL A 44 6.64 -6.51 -4.40
C VAL A 44 5.62 -5.71 -3.62
N THR A 45 4.34 -5.85 -3.97
CA THR A 45 3.24 -5.23 -3.21
C THR A 45 2.58 -6.26 -2.30
N GLN A 46 1.96 -5.79 -1.22
CA GLN A 46 1.24 -6.66 -0.29
C GLN A 46 0.05 -7.38 -0.97
N ASP A 47 -0.56 -6.74 -1.97
CA ASP A 47 -1.66 -7.33 -2.74
C ASP A 47 -1.20 -8.56 -3.54
N MET A 48 0.02 -8.55 -4.08
CA MET A 48 0.60 -9.71 -4.78
C MET A 48 0.74 -10.90 -3.84
N VAL A 49 1.28 -10.66 -2.63
CA VAL A 49 1.43 -11.70 -1.60
C VAL A 49 0.07 -12.22 -1.17
N THR A 50 -0.89 -11.33 -0.92
CA THR A 50 -2.25 -11.67 -0.47
C THR A 50 -3.01 -12.50 -1.51
N THR A 51 -2.85 -12.16 -2.80
CA THR A 51 -3.49 -12.91 -3.89
C THR A 51 -2.99 -14.34 -3.92
N ILE A 52 -1.67 -14.55 -3.81
CA ILE A 52 -1.07 -15.88 -3.81
C ILE A 52 -1.42 -16.63 -2.52
N SER A 53 -1.42 -15.97 -1.36
CA SER A 53 -1.79 -16.64 -0.10
C SER A 53 -3.24 -17.09 -0.07
N ASN A 54 -4.14 -16.40 -0.78
CA ASN A 54 -5.54 -16.82 -0.91
C ASN A 54 -5.69 -18.05 -1.82
N MET A 55 -4.87 -18.17 -2.87
CA MET A 55 -4.85 -19.34 -3.76
C MET A 55 -4.16 -20.54 -3.12
N PHE A 56 -3.07 -20.29 -2.39
CA PHE A 56 -2.20 -21.31 -1.80
C PHE A 56 -1.99 -21.03 -0.30
N PRO A 57 -2.99 -21.33 0.55
CA PRO A 57 -2.89 -21.08 1.99
C PRO A 57 -1.86 -21.96 2.71
N ASP A 58 -1.44 -23.06 2.08
CA ASP A 58 -0.41 -23.98 2.60
C ASP A 58 1.01 -23.40 2.46
N ILE A 59 1.21 -22.44 1.54
CA ILE A 59 2.52 -21.84 1.30
C ILE A 59 2.70 -20.61 2.21
N PRO A 60 3.79 -20.52 2.99
CA PRO A 60 4.01 -19.40 3.88
C PRO A 60 4.24 -18.09 3.11
N ALA A 61 3.67 -17.00 3.64
CA ALA A 61 3.74 -15.67 3.03
C ALA A 61 5.18 -15.15 2.82
N ASP A 62 6.12 -15.57 3.66
CA ASP A 62 7.53 -15.19 3.52
C ASP A 62 8.18 -15.83 2.30
N ASN A 63 7.90 -17.10 2.01
CA ASN A 63 8.42 -17.77 0.82
C ASN A 63 7.79 -17.14 -0.44
N ILE A 64 6.51 -16.79 -0.38
CA ILE A 64 5.81 -16.08 -1.46
C ILE A 64 6.49 -14.74 -1.73
N ARG A 65 6.72 -13.92 -0.70
CA ARG A 65 7.37 -12.63 -0.86
C ARG A 65 8.81 -12.80 -1.36
N TYR A 66 9.56 -13.78 -0.88
CA TYR A 66 10.91 -14.06 -1.34
C TYR A 66 10.95 -14.43 -2.83
N ASP A 67 10.06 -15.30 -3.29
CA ASP A 67 9.98 -15.67 -4.71
C ASP A 67 9.51 -14.49 -5.57
N LEU A 68 8.55 -13.70 -5.10
CA LEU A 68 8.12 -12.45 -5.75
C LEU A 68 9.25 -11.41 -5.84
N LEU A 69 10.16 -11.33 -4.86
CA LEU A 69 11.33 -10.46 -4.96
C LEU A 69 12.27 -10.87 -6.10
N ARG A 70 12.26 -12.16 -6.47
CA ARG A 70 13.08 -12.72 -7.55
C ARG A 70 12.38 -12.60 -8.91
N THR A 71 11.12 -13.02 -9.00
CA THR A 71 10.33 -13.03 -10.25
C THR A 71 9.70 -11.68 -10.57
N GLY A 72 9.15 -11.00 -9.56
CA GLY A 72 8.39 -9.76 -9.69
C GLY A 72 6.99 -9.95 -10.26
N SER A 73 6.51 -11.19 -10.43
CA SER A 73 5.20 -11.49 -11.03
C SER A 73 4.45 -12.57 -10.25
N VAL A 74 3.17 -12.32 -10.02
CA VAL A 74 2.24 -13.26 -9.39
C VAL A 74 2.04 -14.49 -10.25
N GLU A 75 1.93 -14.32 -11.56
CA GLU A 75 1.71 -15.42 -12.51
C GLU A 75 2.90 -16.37 -12.54
N GLN A 76 4.13 -15.84 -12.57
CA GLN A 76 5.34 -16.67 -12.55
C GLN A 76 5.48 -17.43 -11.24
N THR A 77 5.22 -16.76 -10.11
CA THR A 77 5.26 -17.39 -8.78
C THR A 77 4.20 -18.48 -8.68
N THR A 78 2.98 -18.21 -9.16
CA THR A 78 1.87 -19.18 -9.21
C THR A 78 2.20 -20.38 -10.07
N ASN A 79 2.72 -20.16 -11.28
CA ASN A 79 3.13 -21.24 -12.18
C ASN A 79 4.22 -22.12 -11.52
N LYS A 80 5.21 -21.51 -10.88
CA LYS A 80 6.26 -22.22 -10.14
C LYS A 80 5.72 -23.06 -8.98
N ILE A 81 4.71 -22.55 -8.26
CA ILE A 81 4.00 -23.31 -7.22
C ILE A 81 3.24 -24.48 -7.84
N LEU A 82 2.59 -24.30 -8.98
CA LEU A 82 1.86 -25.38 -9.66
C LEU A 82 2.79 -26.47 -10.20
N GLU A 83 3.96 -26.09 -10.74
CA GLU A 83 4.94 -27.02 -11.29
C GLU A 83 5.69 -27.80 -10.21
N ARG A 84 6.11 -27.12 -9.12
CA ARG A 84 6.97 -27.71 -8.09
C ARG A 84 6.23 -28.14 -6.83
N GLY A 85 5.07 -27.55 -6.55
CA GLY A 85 4.31 -27.73 -5.32
C GLY A 85 4.85 -26.96 -4.11
N TYR A 86 6.01 -26.31 -4.21
CA TYR A 86 6.64 -25.58 -3.11
C TYR A 86 7.47 -24.39 -3.59
N LEU A 87 7.74 -23.45 -2.66
CA LEU A 87 8.63 -22.30 -2.88
C LEU A 87 9.93 -22.45 -2.09
N ASP A 88 10.95 -21.76 -2.60
CA ASP A 88 12.29 -21.76 -2.02
C ASP A 88 12.27 -21.06 -0.65
N ALA A 89 12.92 -21.66 0.34
CA ALA A 89 12.96 -21.09 1.68
C ALA A 89 13.84 -19.82 1.68
N PRO A 90 13.36 -18.71 2.26
CA PRO A 90 14.16 -17.49 2.33
C PRO A 90 15.42 -17.70 3.17
N PRO A 91 16.59 -17.16 2.76
CA PRO A 91 17.82 -17.22 3.54
C PRO A 91 17.73 -16.36 4.80
N ALA A 92 18.56 -16.62 5.81
CA ALA A 92 18.60 -15.83 7.06
C ALA A 92 18.75 -14.31 6.82
N ALA A 93 19.48 -13.92 5.78
CA ALA A 93 19.68 -12.53 5.38
C ALA A 93 18.39 -11.81 4.90
N TYR A 94 17.37 -12.56 4.48
CA TYR A 94 16.07 -11.98 4.15
C TYR A 94 15.33 -11.48 5.39
N HIS A 95 15.44 -12.21 6.50
CA HIS A 95 14.74 -11.87 7.75
C HIS A 95 15.30 -10.61 8.41
N THR A 96 16.54 -10.20 8.08
CA THR A 96 17.12 -8.94 8.57
C THR A 96 16.55 -7.73 7.83
N LEU A 97 16.26 -7.87 6.54
CA LEU A 97 15.67 -6.82 5.71
C LEU A 97 14.16 -6.70 5.90
N TYR A 98 13.51 -7.84 6.12
CA TYR A 98 12.07 -7.90 6.26
C TYR A 98 11.68 -8.66 7.53
N PRO A 99 11.61 -7.96 8.68
CA PRO A 99 11.18 -8.57 9.92
C PRO A 99 9.76 -9.10 9.77
N GLN A 100 9.55 -10.33 10.25
CA GLN A 100 8.23 -10.94 10.31
C GLN A 100 7.37 -10.12 11.27
N THR A 101 6.39 -9.37 10.74
CA THR A 101 5.32 -8.81 11.56
C THR A 101 4.39 -9.96 11.94
N GLN A 102 4.84 -10.78 12.88
CA GLN A 102 4.03 -11.82 13.47
C GLN A 102 2.94 -11.11 14.29
N ALA A 103 1.69 -11.34 13.93
CA ALA A 103 0.57 -10.99 14.79
C ALA A 103 0.81 -11.58 16.19
N ALA A 104 0.49 -10.80 17.21
CA ALA A 104 0.86 -11.01 18.61
C ALA A 104 0.77 -12.47 19.11
N ALA A 105 1.90 -12.96 19.63
CA ALA A 105 1.96 -13.87 20.76
C ALA A 105 3.15 -13.43 21.64
N PRO A 106 2.96 -13.13 22.94
CA PRO A 106 4.06 -12.81 23.83
C PRO A 106 4.61 -14.09 24.46
N VAL A 107 5.80 -14.51 24.07
CA VAL A 107 6.62 -15.41 24.90
C VAL A 107 8.07 -14.93 24.93
N SER A 108 8.53 -14.79 26.15
CA SER A 108 9.76 -14.18 26.62
C SER A 108 11.03 -14.89 26.15
N ALA A 109 12.08 -14.12 25.82
CA ALA A 109 13.44 -14.33 26.33
C ALA A 109 14.39 -13.20 25.89
N PRO A 110 14.89 -12.37 26.81
CA PRO A 110 16.16 -11.65 26.63
C PRO A 110 17.28 -12.38 27.39
N ALA A 111 18.37 -12.68 26.68
CA ALA A 111 19.60 -13.18 27.29
C ALA A 111 20.37 -12.04 27.99
N THR A 112 20.29 -12.06 29.32
CA THR A 112 21.31 -11.69 30.32
C THR A 112 22.39 -10.65 29.99
N THR A 113 22.33 -9.50 30.68
CA THR A 113 23.48 -8.94 31.39
C THR A 113 23.05 -8.30 32.71
N SER A 114 23.78 -8.68 33.76
CA SER A 114 23.70 -8.35 35.19
C SER A 114 23.53 -6.85 35.53
N THR A 115 22.74 -6.53 36.57
CA THR A 115 23.22 -6.01 37.88
C THR A 115 22.09 -5.34 38.71
N ASN A 116 21.93 -5.82 39.95
CA ASN A 116 21.37 -5.20 41.16
C ASN A 116 20.62 -3.85 41.06
N THR A 117 19.38 -3.80 41.57
CA THR A 117 19.05 -3.30 42.92
C THR A 117 17.54 -3.28 43.12
N SER A 118 17.13 -3.77 44.28
CA SER A 118 15.80 -3.85 44.85
C SER A 118 15.10 -2.49 44.94
N ASN A 119 13.83 -2.42 44.53
CA ASN A 119 12.83 -1.54 45.13
C ASN A 119 11.45 -2.20 45.05
N THR A 120 10.85 -2.41 46.22
CA THR A 120 9.53 -2.96 46.49
C THR A 120 8.42 -1.94 46.20
N ASN A 121 7.38 -2.35 45.48
CA ASN A 121 5.96 -1.99 45.70
C ASN A 121 5.12 -2.84 44.73
N LEU A 122 4.47 -3.91 45.21
CA LEU A 122 3.08 -3.93 45.72
C LEU A 122 2.08 -3.40 44.69
N GLY A 123 1.28 -4.33 44.16
CA GLY A 123 0.35 -4.11 43.08
C GLY A 123 -0.91 -3.33 43.46
N ALA A 124 -1.61 -2.89 42.43
CA ALA A 124 -3.04 -2.70 42.42
C ALA A 124 -3.51 -2.79 40.98
N GLY A 125 -4.31 -3.80 40.66
CA GLY A 125 -5.19 -3.73 39.51
C GLY A 125 -6.27 -2.69 39.78
N SER A 126 -6.62 -1.90 38.75
CA SER A 126 -7.99 -1.68 38.30
C SER A 126 -8.07 -0.44 37.40
N ALA A 127 -9.07 -0.48 36.52
CA ALA A 127 -9.78 0.62 35.89
C ALA A 127 -9.20 1.29 34.63
N SER A 128 -9.85 0.94 33.51
CA SER A 128 -10.54 1.89 32.61
C SER A 128 -9.87 3.27 32.41
N GLY A 129 -9.06 3.38 31.35
CA GLY A 129 -8.62 4.66 30.80
C GLY A 129 -9.32 4.95 29.48
N SER A 130 -10.42 5.69 29.53
CA SER A 130 -11.06 6.32 28.38
C SER A 130 -10.13 7.36 27.76
N THR A 131 -9.38 6.99 26.72
CA THR A 131 -8.77 7.97 25.82
C THR A 131 -9.79 8.34 24.77
N SER A 132 -10.35 9.55 24.89
CA SER A 132 -11.21 10.20 23.91
C SER A 132 -10.56 10.18 22.52
N LYS A 133 -10.92 9.19 21.70
CA LYS A 133 -10.55 9.19 20.27
C LYS A 133 -11.22 10.41 19.65
N LYS A 134 -10.41 11.37 19.18
CA LYS A 134 -10.89 12.42 18.27
C LYS A 134 -11.65 11.73 17.13
N PRO A 135 -12.81 12.27 16.71
CA PRO A 135 -13.56 11.69 15.61
C PRO A 135 -12.65 11.58 14.38
N ALA A 136 -12.62 10.40 13.76
CA ALA A 136 -11.87 10.22 12.53
C ALA A 136 -12.32 11.28 11.51
N PRO A 137 -11.40 11.96 10.81
CA PRO A 137 -11.77 13.01 9.87
C PRO A 137 -12.66 12.39 8.77
N SER A 138 -13.73 13.09 8.43
CA SER A 138 -14.68 12.62 7.42
C SER A 138 -13.96 12.36 6.09
N LEU A 139 -14.46 11.40 5.32
CA LEU A 139 -13.89 11.11 3.99
C LEU A 139 -13.88 12.35 3.09
N ILE A 140 -14.86 13.24 3.26
CA ILE A 140 -14.92 14.54 2.60
C ILE A 140 -13.69 15.39 2.95
N ALA A 141 -13.31 15.46 4.23
CA ALA A 141 -12.13 16.19 4.68
C ALA A 141 -10.83 15.52 4.23
N ARG A 142 -10.77 14.17 4.21
CA ARG A 142 -9.58 13.44 3.74
C ARG A 142 -9.30 13.65 2.25
N TYR A 143 -10.34 13.81 1.45
CA TYR A 143 -10.24 13.99 -0.01
C TYR A 143 -10.43 15.45 -0.46
N ASN A 144 -10.46 16.41 0.48
CA ASN A 144 -10.69 17.83 0.19
C ASN A 144 -11.93 18.11 -0.67
N LEU A 145 -13.02 17.36 -0.47
CA LEU A 145 -14.25 17.44 -1.27
C LEU A 145 -15.27 18.45 -0.74
N GLN A 146 -14.88 19.32 0.20
CA GLN A 146 -15.78 20.26 0.85
C GLN A 146 -16.48 21.22 -0.12
N ASP A 147 -15.78 21.69 -1.16
CA ASP A 147 -16.34 22.69 -2.09
C ASP A 147 -17.34 22.06 -3.07
N LEU A 148 -17.07 20.84 -3.53
CA LEU A 148 -18.00 20.05 -4.36
C LEU A 148 -19.29 19.67 -3.61
N VAL A 149 -19.18 19.40 -2.31
CA VAL A 149 -20.34 19.17 -1.45
C VAL A 149 -21.17 20.44 -1.32
N LYS A 150 -20.52 21.59 -1.08
CA LYS A 150 -21.18 22.90 -1.00
C LYS A 150 -21.90 23.25 -2.31
N GLU A 151 -21.32 22.90 -3.44
CA GLU A 151 -21.95 23.09 -4.75
C GLU A 151 -23.16 22.17 -4.98
N THR A 152 -23.08 20.93 -4.49
CA THR A 152 -24.19 19.96 -4.56
C THR A 152 -25.35 20.33 -3.64
N GLU A 153 -25.08 20.88 -2.45
CA GLU A 153 -26.11 21.25 -1.47
C GLU A 153 -26.77 22.60 -1.75
N ASN A 154 -26.07 23.55 -2.38
CA ASN A 154 -26.61 24.87 -2.71
C ASN A 154 -27.43 24.93 -4.02
N GLY A 155 -27.86 23.77 -4.55
CA GLY A 155 -28.83 23.70 -5.66
C GLY A 155 -28.37 24.30 -7.00
N LYS A 156 -27.08 24.62 -7.16
CA LYS A 156 -26.52 25.28 -8.36
C LYS A 156 -25.40 24.46 -9.01
N GLY A 157 -25.57 23.15 -9.06
CA GLY A 157 -24.67 22.22 -9.75
C GLY A 157 -25.35 21.63 -10.98
N LYS A 158 -25.12 22.27 -12.14
CA LYS A 158 -25.40 21.77 -13.48
C LYS A 158 -25.18 20.25 -13.56
N ALA A 159 -26.26 19.51 -13.81
CA ALA A 159 -26.17 18.16 -14.33
C ALA A 159 -25.27 18.20 -15.56
N VAL A 160 -24.02 17.73 -15.43
CA VAL A 160 -23.25 17.23 -16.57
C VAL A 160 -23.81 15.84 -16.86
N ALA A 161 -25.06 15.84 -17.30
CA ALA A 161 -25.64 14.83 -18.15
C ALA A 161 -25.17 15.16 -19.57
N SER A 162 -24.06 14.57 -20.00
CA SER A 162 -23.73 14.44 -21.42
C SER A 162 -22.93 13.16 -21.63
N SER A 163 -23.65 12.05 -21.50
CA SER A 163 -23.63 10.84 -22.34
C SER A 163 -24.29 9.73 -21.53
N GLY A 164 -25.55 9.48 -21.84
CA GLY A 164 -26.40 8.57 -21.09
C GLY A 164 -26.01 7.11 -21.28
N GLN A 165 -25.99 6.36 -20.18
CA GLN A 165 -26.62 5.05 -20.06
C GLN A 165 -26.56 4.59 -18.59
N ASP A 166 -27.72 4.16 -18.09
CA ASP A 166 -27.95 3.27 -16.95
C ASP A 166 -27.61 3.78 -15.54
N LEU A 167 -28.64 4.35 -14.90
CA LEU A 167 -28.70 4.72 -13.47
C LEU A 167 -29.18 3.55 -12.57
N GLU A 168 -28.73 2.34 -12.85
CA GLU A 168 -28.97 1.16 -12.00
C GLU A 168 -27.64 0.39 -11.94
N ASP A 169 -27.17 0.12 -10.73
CA ASP A 169 -25.89 -0.50 -10.35
C ASP A 169 -24.58 0.35 -10.35
N PRO A 170 -24.02 0.67 -9.16
CA PRO A 170 -22.66 1.23 -9.06
C PRO A 170 -21.56 0.27 -9.52
N PHE A 171 -21.89 -0.99 -9.84
CA PHE A 171 -21.00 -1.94 -10.50
C PHE A 171 -20.88 -1.72 -12.03
N LYS A 172 -21.82 -0.99 -12.65
CA LYS A 172 -21.79 -0.70 -14.10
C LYS A 172 -21.07 0.59 -14.46
N ALA A 173 -20.73 1.43 -13.48
CA ALA A 173 -19.75 2.52 -13.60
C ALA A 173 -18.28 2.01 -13.80
N GLY A 174 -18.09 0.71 -14.02
CA GLY A 174 -16.86 0.09 -14.51
C GLY A 174 -16.89 -0.27 -16.00
N GLY A 175 -17.92 0.16 -16.74
CA GLY A 175 -18.03 -0.06 -18.18
C GLY A 175 -16.86 0.58 -18.92
N LYS A 176 -15.95 -0.26 -19.43
CA LYS A 176 -14.74 0.12 -20.19
C LYS A 176 -13.80 1.03 -19.39
N ALA A 177 -13.17 0.51 -18.34
CA ALA A 177 -12.00 1.15 -17.76
C ALA A 177 -10.89 1.20 -18.83
N VAL A 178 -10.85 2.27 -19.62
CA VAL A 178 -9.72 2.60 -20.47
C VAL A 178 -8.59 2.95 -19.51
N TRP A 179 -7.62 2.05 -19.38
CA TRP A 179 -6.44 2.32 -18.59
C TRP A 179 -5.69 3.45 -19.30
N GLU A 180 -5.72 4.65 -18.73
CA GLU A 180 -4.98 5.79 -19.25
C GLU A 180 -3.50 5.43 -19.43
N ASP A 181 -2.91 5.81 -20.56
CA ASP A 181 -1.56 5.42 -20.95
C ASP A 181 -0.47 6.09 -20.11
N THR A 182 -0.77 7.24 -19.49
CA THR A 182 0.16 7.95 -18.61
C THR A 182 -0.18 7.75 -17.12
N PRO A 183 0.84 7.63 -16.24
CA PRO A 183 0.63 7.39 -14.82
C PRO A 183 -0.14 8.53 -14.13
N GLU A 184 0.07 9.77 -14.56
CA GLU A 184 -0.58 10.96 -14.02
C GLU A 184 -2.09 10.96 -14.31
N LYS A 185 -2.49 10.74 -15.56
CA LYS A 185 -3.91 10.63 -15.95
C LYS A 185 -4.62 9.46 -15.28
N ARG A 186 -3.89 8.37 -15.01
CA ARG A 186 -4.40 7.23 -14.25
C ARG A 186 -4.66 7.60 -12.78
N GLU A 187 -3.77 8.37 -12.15
CA GLU A 187 -3.99 8.84 -10.79
C GLU A 187 -5.20 9.79 -10.72
N GLU A 188 -5.33 10.69 -11.69
CA GLU A 188 -6.46 11.63 -11.79
C GLU A 188 -7.81 10.92 -12.00
N SER A 189 -7.89 9.99 -12.95
CA SER A 189 -9.10 9.19 -13.21
C SER A 189 -9.52 8.35 -12.00
N LEU A 190 -8.55 7.77 -11.28
CA LEU A 190 -8.82 7.04 -10.03
C LEU A 190 -9.31 7.99 -8.92
N ARG A 191 -8.74 9.18 -8.80
CA ARG A 191 -9.22 10.20 -7.85
C ARG A 191 -10.64 10.65 -8.18
N GLN A 192 -10.94 10.89 -9.45
CA GLN A 192 -12.26 11.31 -9.91
C GLN A 192 -13.31 10.24 -9.63
N ARG A 193 -13.00 8.96 -9.91
CA ARG A 193 -13.90 7.84 -9.62
C ARG A 193 -14.15 7.67 -8.12
N LYS A 194 -13.11 7.83 -7.30
CA LYS A 194 -13.25 7.83 -5.83
C LYS A 194 -14.14 8.97 -5.35
N ALA A 195 -13.97 10.18 -5.88
CA ALA A 195 -14.80 11.33 -5.53
C ALA A 195 -16.29 11.12 -5.90
N GLN A 196 -16.56 10.60 -7.09
CA GLN A 196 -17.93 10.26 -7.53
C GLN A 196 -18.57 9.19 -6.62
N MET A 197 -17.81 8.15 -6.27
CA MET A 197 -18.29 7.09 -5.37
C MET A 197 -18.64 7.65 -3.98
N VAL A 198 -17.81 8.54 -3.44
CA VAL A 198 -18.06 9.17 -2.13
C VAL A 198 -19.31 10.06 -2.16
N LEU A 199 -19.52 10.82 -3.24
CA LEU A 199 -20.74 11.62 -3.39
C LEU A 199 -22.00 10.74 -3.49
N ALA A 200 -21.98 9.72 -4.34
CA ALA A 200 -23.09 8.79 -4.48
C ALA A 200 -23.40 8.05 -3.17
N ALA A 201 -22.36 7.59 -2.46
CA ALA A 201 -22.53 6.93 -1.16
C ALA A 201 -23.17 7.86 -0.13
N ARG A 202 -22.77 9.14 -0.08
CA ARG A 202 -23.38 10.13 0.82
C ARG A 202 -24.85 10.37 0.49
N GLN A 203 -25.18 10.55 -0.79
CA GLN A 203 -26.56 10.72 -1.24
C GLN A 203 -27.43 9.53 -0.81
N ARG A 204 -26.95 8.30 -1.05
CA ARG A 204 -27.64 7.06 -0.65
C ARG A 204 -27.77 6.88 0.86
N PHE A 205 -26.81 7.39 1.64
CA PHE A 205 -26.89 7.32 3.11
C PHE A 205 -27.94 8.29 3.67
N LEU A 206 -28.05 9.48 3.08
CA LEU A 206 -29.06 10.45 3.48
C LEU A 206 -30.48 10.00 3.11
N SER A 207 -30.68 9.38 1.93
CA SER A 207 -31.99 8.82 1.57
C SER A 207 -32.41 7.69 2.51
N GLN A 208 -31.51 6.75 2.80
CA GLN A 208 -31.78 5.66 3.74
C GLN A 208 -32.07 6.14 5.17
N GLN A 209 -31.44 7.22 5.63
CA GLN A 209 -31.78 7.79 6.94
C GLN A 209 -33.20 8.35 6.96
N LYS A 210 -33.59 9.09 5.93
CA LYS A 210 -34.96 9.63 5.80
C LYS A 210 -36.01 8.51 5.72
N GLU A 211 -35.74 7.44 4.98
CA GLU A 211 -36.63 6.28 4.89
C GLU A 211 -36.75 5.53 6.22
N LYS A 212 -35.65 5.36 6.96
CA LYS A 212 -35.67 4.75 8.30
C LYS A 212 -36.42 5.60 9.32
N GLU A 213 -36.28 6.92 9.26
CA GLU A 213 -37.01 7.85 10.13
C GLU A 213 -38.52 7.84 9.82
N ALA A 214 -38.91 7.81 8.54
CA ALA A 214 -40.30 7.67 8.13
C ALA A 214 -40.91 6.31 8.53
N ALA A 215 -40.15 5.21 8.41
CA ALA A 215 -40.57 3.88 8.83
C ALA A 215 -40.69 3.74 10.36
N ALA A 216 -39.85 4.46 11.12
CA ALA A 216 -39.94 4.52 12.58
C ALA A 216 -41.18 5.33 13.04
N ALA A 217 -41.50 6.43 12.36
CA ALA A 217 -42.68 7.25 12.67
C ALA A 217 -44.01 6.57 12.30
N GLY A 218 -44.05 5.77 11.23
CA GLY A 218 -45.24 5.04 10.80
C GLY A 218 -45.58 3.81 11.67
N LYS A 219 -44.67 3.36 12.55
CA LYS A 219 -44.89 2.20 13.44
C LYS A 219 -45.31 2.59 14.87
N SER A 220 -45.40 3.89 15.14
CA SER A 220 -45.82 4.46 16.43
C SER A 220 -47.21 5.14 16.40
N SER A 221 -48.04 4.84 15.39
CA SER A 221 -49.45 5.25 15.33
C SER A 221 -50.36 4.04 15.20
#